data_AF-A0A1G9E6S9-F1
#
_entry.id   AF-A0A1G9E6S9-F1
#
_cell.length_a   1.000
_cell.length_b   1.000
_cell.length_c   1.000
_cell.angle_alpha   90.00
_cell.angle_beta   90.00
_cell.angle_gamma   90.00
#
_symmetry.space_group_name_H-M   'P 1'
#
loop_
_entity.id
_entity.type
_entity.pdbx_description
1 polymer ?
#
loop_
_entity_poly.entity_id
_entity_poly.type
_entity_poly.pdbx_seq_one_letter_code
_entity_poly.pdbx_strand_id
1 'polypeptide(L)'
;MTALRPGAFVRLVSTTDPHTRIVPGEAGAVEHIDDAGTVHVRWEDGSTLGLVPGEDVWEVVHERWWNAPFVQTYPAPDAKEDDR
;
A
#
# COMPACT_ATOMS: atom_id res chain seq x y z
N MET A 1 6.94 -8.39 9.68
CA MET A 1 5.77 -8.47 8.77
C MET A 1 4.82 -7.31 9.09
N THR A 2 4.62 -6.35 8.19
CA THR A 2 3.65 -5.26 8.41
C THR A 2 2.23 -5.77 8.13
N ALA A 3 1.35 -5.75 9.13
CA ALA A 3 -0.03 -6.20 8.98
C ALA A 3 -0.91 -5.10 8.34
N LEU A 4 -1.81 -5.49 7.44
CA LEU A 4 -2.84 -4.62 6.86
C LEU A 4 -3.84 -4.20 7.95
N ARG A 5 -3.84 -2.92 8.30
CA ARG A 5 -4.68 -2.30 9.34
C ARG A 5 -4.70 -0.78 9.16
N PRO A 6 -5.66 -0.05 9.76
CA PRO A 6 -5.59 1.41 9.82
C PRO A 6 -4.21 1.90 10.30
N GLY A 7 -3.64 2.87 9.59
CA GLY A 7 -2.29 3.39 9.80
C GLY A 7 -1.16 2.60 9.13
N ALA A 8 -1.44 1.46 8.49
CA ALA A 8 -0.46 0.80 7.63
C ALA A 8 -0.25 1.59 6.34
N PHE A 9 0.95 1.48 5.75
CA PHE A 9 1.22 2.03 4.43
C PHE A 9 1.06 0.94 3.38
N VAL A 10 0.42 1.28 2.28
CA VAL A 10 0.27 0.40 1.12
C VAL A 10 0.82 1.08 -0.12
N ARG A 11 1.23 0.29 -1.11
CA ARG A 11 1.59 0.77 -2.43
C ARG A 11 0.77 0.03 -3.49
N LEU A 12 0.21 0.78 -4.44
CA LEU A 12 -0.52 0.20 -5.55
C LEU A 12 0.43 -0.55 -6.48
N VAL A 13 0.09 -1.79 -6.81
CA VAL A 13 0.81 -2.61 -7.81
C VAL A 13 0.03 -2.63 -9.13
N SER A 14 -1.29 -2.80 -9.07
CA SER A 14 -2.17 -2.66 -10.24
C SER A 14 -3.62 -2.49 -9.82
N THR A 15 -4.40 -1.80 -10.64
CA THR A 15 -5.86 -1.64 -10.49
C THR A 15 -6.51 -1.76 -11.87
N THR A 16 -7.76 -2.20 -11.89
CA THR A 16 -8.61 -2.22 -13.10
C THR A 16 -9.53 -1.02 -13.20
N ASP A 17 -9.55 -0.12 -12.20
CA ASP A 17 -10.41 1.06 -12.20
C ASP A 17 -9.93 2.09 -13.25
N PRO A 18 -10.71 2.37 -14.31
CA PRO A 18 -10.32 3.34 -15.34
C PRO A 18 -10.55 4.80 -14.92
N HIS A 19 -11.18 5.06 -13.77
CA HIS A 19 -11.54 6.38 -13.27
C HIS A 19 -10.59 6.92 -12.21
N THR A 20 -9.67 6.09 -11.71
CA THR A 20 -8.65 6.53 -10.75
C THR A 20 -7.51 7.27 -11.43
N ARG A 21 -6.91 8.21 -10.70
CA ARG A 21 -5.66 8.88 -11.08
C ARG A 21 -4.43 8.20 -10.50
N ILE A 22 -4.64 7.29 -9.55
CA ILE A 22 -3.54 6.58 -8.88
C ILE A 22 -2.87 5.65 -9.87
N VAL A 23 -1.55 5.73 -9.94
CA VAL A 23 -0.75 4.87 -10.81
C VAL A 23 0.02 3.83 -9.99
N PRO A 24 0.33 2.65 -10.56
CA PRO A 24 1.23 1.68 -9.94
C PRO A 24 2.52 2.34 -9.44
N GLY A 25 2.91 2.04 -8.21
CA GLY A 25 4.05 2.64 -7.55
C GLY A 25 3.69 3.69 -6.50
N GLU A 26 2.50 4.29 -6.59
CA GLU A 26 2.05 5.28 -5.61
C GLU A 26 1.67 4.62 -4.29
N ALA A 27 2.05 5.28 -3.20
CA ALA A 27 1.83 4.81 -1.86
C ALA A 27 0.81 5.70 -1.14
N GLY A 28 0.11 5.10 -0.18
CA GLY A 28 -0.85 5.79 0.66
C GLY A 28 -0.97 5.13 2.03
N ALA A 29 -1.61 5.84 2.95
CA ALA A 29 -1.88 5.34 4.29
C ALA A 29 -3.29 4.76 4.36
N VAL A 30 -3.45 3.56 4.91
CA VAL A 30 -4.76 2.97 5.16
C VAL A 30 -5.47 3.79 6.24
N GLU A 31 -6.63 4.34 5.92
CA GLU A 31 -7.47 5.04 6.89
C GLU A 31 -8.43 4.08 7.59
N HIS A 32 -9.06 3.20 6.82
CA HIS A 32 -10.11 2.31 7.32
C HIS A 32 -10.25 1.08 6.43
N ILE A 33 -10.77 -0.02 6.99
CA ILE A 33 -11.18 -1.21 6.24
C ILE A 33 -12.65 -1.43 6.58
N ASP A 34 -13.51 -1.40 5.58
CA ASP A 34 -14.95 -1.58 5.78
C ASP A 34 -15.35 -3.05 5.97
N ASP A 35 -16.62 -3.27 6.24
CA ASP A 35 -17.24 -4.58 6.47
C ASP A 35 -17.26 -5.46 5.20
N ALA A 36 -17.15 -4.86 4.02
CA ALA A 36 -16.95 -5.59 2.76
C ALA A 36 -15.47 -5.98 2.53
N GLY A 37 -14.54 -5.46 3.33
CA GLY A 37 -13.11 -5.71 3.21
C GLY A 37 -12.38 -4.75 2.28
N THR A 38 -13.04 -3.67 1.81
CA THR A 38 -12.40 -2.64 0.99
C THR A 38 -11.45 -1.82 1.85
N VAL A 39 -10.24 -1.60 1.36
CA VAL A 39 -9.21 -0.82 2.05
C VAL A 39 -9.31 0.63 1.58
N HIS A 40 -9.78 1.51 2.45
CA HIS A 40 -9.83 2.94 2.20
C HIS A 40 -8.45 3.55 2.47
N VAL A 41 -7.85 4.15 1.45
CA VAL A 41 -6.48 4.65 1.48
C VAL A 41 -6.49 6.16 1.26
N ARG A 42 -5.79 6.89 2.12
CA ARG A 42 -5.41 8.27 1.88
C ARG A 42 -4.14 8.29 1.03
N TRP A 43 -4.32 8.63 -0.23
CA TRP A 43 -3.22 8.78 -1.18
C TRP A 43 -2.60 10.18 -1.10
N GLU A 44 -1.34 10.29 -1.48
CA GLU A 44 -0.59 11.56 -1.43
C GLU A 44 -1.11 12.60 -2.43
N ASP A 45 -1.70 12.17 -3.55
CA ASP A 45 -2.31 13.07 -4.54
C ASP A 45 -3.70 13.59 -4.11
N GLY A 46 -4.20 13.13 -2.95
CA GLY A 46 -5.55 13.42 -2.45
C GLY A 46 -6.67 12.58 -3.06
N SER A 47 -6.35 11.55 -3.85
CA SER A 47 -7.31 10.56 -4.33
C SER A 47 -7.90 9.75 -3.19
N THR A 48 -9.00 9.07 -3.49
CA THR A 48 -9.78 8.25 -2.55
C THR A 48 -10.02 6.84 -3.09
N LEU A 49 -9.18 6.37 -4.02
CA LEU A 49 -9.26 5.00 -4.54
C LEU A 49 -9.26 4.00 -3.37
N GLY A 50 -10.34 3.24 -3.23
CA GLY A 50 -10.42 2.10 -2.33
C GLY A 50 -9.81 0.88 -3.00
N LEU A 51 -9.02 0.10 -2.27
CA LEU A 51 -8.45 -1.16 -2.77
C LEU A 51 -9.38 -2.31 -2.42
N VAL A 52 -9.86 -3.03 -3.43
CA VAL A 52 -10.76 -4.16 -3.29
C VAL A 52 -9.96 -5.47 -3.37
N PRO A 53 -9.97 -6.32 -2.32
CA PRO A 53 -9.32 -7.62 -2.37
C PRO A 53 -9.80 -8.49 -3.53
N GLY A 54 -8.85 -8.94 -4.36
CA GLY A 54 -9.13 -9.80 -5.51
C GLY A 54 -9.41 -9.05 -6.82
N GLU A 55 -9.58 -7.73 -6.77
CA GLU A 55 -9.66 -6.86 -7.94
C GLU A 55 -8.37 -6.03 -8.07
N ASP A 56 -7.99 -5.35 -7.00
CA ASP A 56 -6.76 -4.58 -6.93
C ASP A 56 -5.60 -5.43 -6.39
N VAL A 57 -4.39 -5.07 -6.80
CA VAL A 57 -3.15 -5.65 -6.29
C VAL A 57 -2.34 -4.55 -5.63
N TRP A 58 -1.94 -4.81 -4.39
CA TRP A 58 -1.13 -3.88 -3.60
C TRP A 58 -0.16 -4.63 -2.70
N GLU A 59 0.83 -3.90 -2.20
CA GLU A 59 1.77 -4.39 -1.19
C GLU A 59 1.64 -3.56 0.09
N VAL A 60 1.76 -4.22 1.25
CA VAL A 60 1.91 -3.50 2.53
C VAL A 60 3.38 -3.18 2.71
N VAL A 61 3.70 -1.90 2.83
CA VAL A 61 5.07 -1.40 2.94
C VAL A 61 5.38 -0.96 4.36
N HIS A 62 6.66 -1.04 4.75
CA HIS A 62 7.09 -0.54 6.05
C HIS A 62 7.07 0.98 6.05
N GLU A 63 6.74 1.59 7.18
CA GLU A 63 6.73 3.06 7.40
C GLU A 63 8.06 3.75 7.08
N ARG A 64 9.16 2.99 7.00
CA ARG A 64 10.50 3.51 6.68
C ARG A 64 10.79 3.54 5.17
N TRP A 65 9.92 2.93 4.36
CA TRP A 65 10.13 2.72 2.91
C TRP A 65 8.91 3.10 2.05
N TRP A 66 7.88 3.72 2.63
CA TRP A 66 6.64 4.01 1.91
C TRP A 66 6.82 5.04 0.79
N ASN A 67 7.73 6.00 0.98
CA ASN A 67 8.12 7.02 0.00
C ASN A 67 9.34 6.63 -0.85
N ALA A 68 9.87 5.41 -0.70
CA ALA A 68 11.00 4.97 -1.50
C ALA A 68 10.58 4.78 -2.97
N PRO A 69 11.44 5.12 -3.95
CA PRO A 69 11.11 4.93 -5.36
C PRO A 69 10.77 3.47 -5.63
N PHE A 70 9.79 3.23 -6.50
CA PHE A 70 9.35 1.89 -6.92
C PHE A 70 10.46 1.16 -7.68
N VAL A 71 11.42 0.63 -6.93
CA VAL A 71 12.40 -0.34 -7.42
C VAL A 71 11.81 -1.71 -7.16
N GLN A 72 11.72 -2.53 -8.22
CA GLN A 72 11.10 -3.86 -8.21
C GLN A 72 11.74 -4.86 -7.22
N THR A 73 12.81 -4.46 -6.54
CA THR A 73 13.47 -5.20 -5.47
C THR A 73 13.42 -4.40 -4.17
N TYR A 74 12.25 -4.33 -3.54
CA TYR A 74 12.20 -4.01 -2.12
C TYR A 74 12.81 -5.18 -1.33
N PRO A 75 13.84 -4.97 -0.50
CA PRO A 75 14.22 -5.99 0.46
C PRO A 75 13.06 -6.15 1.45
N ALA A 76 12.67 -7.41 1.69
CA ALA A 76 11.61 -7.73 2.65
C ALA A 76 11.87 -7.01 4.00
N PRO A 77 10.84 -6.48 4.67
CA PRO A 77 11.01 -5.74 5.92
C PRO A 77 11.49 -6.58 7.13
N ASP A 78 11.99 -7.80 6.90
CA ASP A 78 12.51 -8.74 7.91
C ASP A 78 13.87 -9.34 7.52
N ALA A 79 14.74 -8.60 6.83
CA ALA A 79 16.17 -8.87 6.96
C ALA A 79 16.56 -8.49 8.40
N LYS A 80 16.48 -9.46 9.31
CA LYS A 80 16.83 -9.35 10.72
C LYS A 80 18.08 -8.47 10.85
N GLU A 81 17.95 -7.36 11.57
CA GLU A 81 19.10 -6.68 12.11
C GLU A 81 19.85 -7.71 12.97
N ASP A 82 21.02 -8.14 12.49
CA ASP A 82 21.94 -9.02 13.21
C ASP A 82 22.34 -8.24 14.46
N ASP A 83 21.75 -8.64 15.59
CA ASP A 83 22.16 -8.26 16.94
C ASP A 83 23.62 -8.69 17.12
N ARG A 84 24.54 -7.74 16.96
CA ARG A 84 25.94 -7.84 17.38
C ARG A 84 26.45 -6.52 17.93
#